data_AF-A0A0M3JHT5-F1
#
_entry.id   AF-A0A0M3JHT5-F1
#
_cell.length_a   1.000
_cell.length_b   1.000
_cell.length_c   1.000
_cell.angle_alpha   90.00
_cell.angle_beta   90.00
_cell.angle_gamma   90.00
#
_symmetry.space_group_name_H-M   'P 1'
#
loop_
_entity.id
_entity.type
_entity.pdbx_description
1 polymer ?
#
loop_
_entity_poly.entity_id
_entity_poly.type
_entity_poly.pdbx_seq_one_letter_code
_entity_poly.pdbx_strand_id
1 'polypeptide(L)'
;GRNAIFITGGADPWYPLGVYFNRSSVVSYRSPGTAHCADMYVPRKIDKPGLAVARRLVKENIAKWLGIRLEKSSNEEAADPKHEEQQQKQ
;
A
#
# COMPACT_ATOMS: atom_id res chain seq x y z
N GLY A 1 2.12 18.44 -2.96
CA GLY A 1 2.52 18.09 -1.58
C GLY A 1 3.83 17.34 -1.58
N ARG A 2 4.45 17.18 -0.40
CA ARG A 2 5.61 16.34 -0.13
C ARG A 2 5.28 15.44 1.07
N ASN A 3 5.99 14.32 1.22
CA ASN A 3 5.84 13.39 2.35
C ASN A 3 4.37 12.97 2.55
N ALA A 4 3.77 12.45 1.48
CA ALA A 4 2.38 12.03 1.49
C ALA A 4 2.26 10.60 0.98
N ILE A 5 1.32 9.85 1.55
CA ILE A 5 0.92 8.54 1.07
C ILE A 5 -0.59 8.53 0.84
N PHE A 6 -1.02 8.09 -0.35
CA PHE A 6 -2.42 7.95 -0.72
C PHE A 6 -2.75 6.47 -0.83
N ILE A 7 -3.50 5.94 0.12
CA ILE A 7 -4.02 4.57 0.08
C ILE A 7 -5.48 4.64 -0.37
N THR A 8 -5.81 3.90 -1.42
CA THR A 8 -7.17 3.87 -1.97
C THR A 8 -7.70 2.44 -2.03
N GLY A 9 -8.92 2.23 -1.53
CA GLY A 9 -9.59 0.92 -1.60
C GLY A 9 -10.10 0.61 -3.01
N GLY A 10 -9.91 -0.61 -3.50
CA GLY A 10 -10.39 -1.03 -4.82
C GLY A 10 -11.91 -1.16 -4.93
N ALA A 11 -12.60 -1.38 -3.81
CA ALA A 11 -14.06 -1.46 -3.69
C ALA A 11 -14.67 -0.21 -3.04
N ASP A 12 -13.85 0.82 -2.79
CA ASP A 12 -14.30 2.10 -2.24
C ASP A 12 -14.99 2.92 -3.34
N PRO A 13 -16.25 3.37 -3.20
CA PRO A 13 -16.91 4.20 -4.21
C PRO A 13 -16.17 5.51 -4.52
N TRP A 14 -15.31 5.97 -3.61
CA TRP A 14 -14.50 7.18 -3.80
C TRP A 14 -13.23 6.93 -4.60
N TYR A 15 -12.88 5.68 -4.94
CA TYR A 15 -11.64 5.37 -5.66
C TYR A 15 -11.46 6.18 -6.96
N PRO A 16 -12.49 6.49 -7.77
CA PRO A 16 -12.28 7.25 -9.00
C PRO A 16 -11.68 8.65 -8.77
N LEU A 17 -11.82 9.21 -7.56
CA LEU A 17 -11.28 10.51 -7.17
C LEU A 17 -9.86 10.43 -6.56
N GLY A 18 -9.28 9.23 -6.50
CA GLY A 18 -8.00 8.97 -5.86
C GLY A 18 -6.79 9.48 -6.65
N VAL A 19 -5.63 9.46 -5.96
CA VAL A 19 -4.32 9.76 -6.56
C VAL A 19 -3.65 8.45 -6.97
N TYR A 20 -3.25 8.35 -8.24
CA TYR A 20 -2.70 7.13 -8.85
C TYR A 20 -1.31 7.30 -9.47
N PHE A 21 -0.59 8.35 -9.09
CA PHE A 21 0.77 8.60 -9.54
C PHE A 21 1.73 8.61 -8.35
N ASN A 22 3.00 8.32 -8.62
CA ASN A 22 4.07 8.42 -7.66
C ASN A 22 4.99 9.62 -8.00
N ARG A 23 5.56 10.25 -6.98
CA ARG A 23 6.63 11.26 -7.08
C ARG A 23 7.67 11.00 -5.98
N SER A 24 8.81 11.70 -6.03
CA SER A 24 9.94 11.53 -5.08
C SER A 24 9.56 11.28 -3.61
N SER A 25 8.58 12.00 -3.07
CA SER A 25 8.08 11.82 -1.69
C SER A 25 6.55 11.67 -1.60
N VAL A 26 5.91 11.33 -2.73
CA VAL A 26 4.47 11.06 -2.79
C VAL A 26 4.27 9.64 -3.29
N VAL A 27 3.71 8.80 -2.43
CA VAL A 27 3.45 7.40 -2.72
C VAL A 27 1.95 7.20 -2.89
N SER A 28 1.53 6.44 -3.89
CA SER A 28 0.15 5.98 -4.04
C SER A 28 0.09 4.47 -4.11
N TYR A 29 -0.94 3.89 -3.47
CA TYR A 29 -1.19 2.46 -3.51
C TYR A 29 -2.70 2.20 -3.55
N ARG A 30 -3.14 1.44 -4.54
CA ARG A 30 -4.52 0.95 -4.64
C ARG A 30 -4.57 -0.47 -4.10
N SER A 31 -5.34 -0.69 -3.04
CA SER A 31 -5.51 -1.98 -2.38
C SER A 31 -6.72 -2.73 -2.96
N PRO A 32 -6.56 -3.74 -3.83
CA PRO A 32 -7.67 -4.38 -4.54
C PRO A 32 -8.69 -5.01 -3.59
N GLY A 33 -9.98 -4.81 -3.88
CA GLY A 33 -11.08 -5.43 -3.13
C GLY A 33 -11.22 -4.96 -1.67
N THR A 34 -10.62 -3.83 -1.30
CA THR A 34 -10.77 -3.24 0.05
C THR A 34 -11.66 -2.01 0.03
N ALA A 35 -12.35 -1.78 1.15
CA ALA A 35 -13.27 -0.66 1.34
C ALA A 35 -12.53 0.63 1.77
N HIS A 36 -13.30 1.69 1.94
CA HIS A 36 -12.82 3.01 2.33
C HIS A 36 -11.97 2.96 3.61
N CYS A 37 -10.74 3.48 3.52
CA CYS A 37 -9.77 3.60 4.62
C CYS A 37 -9.53 2.31 5.43
N ALA A 38 -9.69 1.13 4.81
CA ALA A 38 -9.57 -0.14 5.52
C ALA A 38 -8.18 -0.39 6.13
N ASP A 39 -7.15 0.24 5.59
CA ASP A 39 -5.76 0.22 6.07
C ASP A 39 -5.59 0.86 7.46
N MET A 40 -6.44 1.81 7.82
CA MET A 40 -6.41 2.52 9.11
C MET A 40 -6.95 1.68 10.28
N TYR A 41 -7.65 0.59 10.00
CA TYR A 41 -8.09 -0.33 11.04
C TYR A 41 -6.96 -1.24 11.51
N VAL A 42 -7.06 -1.71 12.76
CA VAL A 42 -6.17 -2.72 13.34
C VAL A 42 -6.12 -3.97 12.44
N PRO A 43 -4.93 -4.55 12.19
CA PRO A 43 -4.79 -5.77 11.39
C PRO A 43 -5.63 -6.94 11.90
N ARG A 44 -6.24 -7.67 10.97
CA ARG A 44 -7.05 -8.87 11.25
C ARG A 44 -6.59 -10.04 10.41
N LYS A 45 -6.78 -11.27 10.89
CA LYS A 45 -6.45 -12.49 10.14
C LYS A 45 -7.22 -12.64 8.83
N ILE A 46 -8.39 -12.02 8.75
CA ILE A 46 -9.27 -12.03 7.57
C ILE A 46 -9.01 -10.87 6.60
N ASP A 47 -8.01 -10.03 6.89
CA ASP A 47 -7.69 -8.90 6.04
C ASP A 47 -7.26 -9.36 4.65
N LYS A 48 -7.70 -8.63 3.63
CA LYS A 48 -7.19 -8.83 2.27
C LYS A 48 -5.68 -8.56 2.27
N PRO A 49 -4.87 -9.32 1.50
CA PRO A 49 -3.41 -9.16 1.47
C PRO A 49 -2.94 -7.73 1.21
N GLY A 50 -3.69 -6.96 0.40
CA GLY A 50 -3.40 -5.56 0.12
C GLY A 50 -3.34 -4.66 1.36
N LEU A 51 -4.06 -4.98 2.44
CA LEU A 51 -4.00 -4.19 3.68
C LEU A 51 -2.68 -4.36 4.42
N ALA A 52 -2.04 -5.54 4.34
CA ALA A 52 -0.72 -5.74 4.91
C ALA A 52 0.33 -4.89 4.15
N VAL A 53 0.24 -4.88 2.81
CA VAL A 53 1.10 -4.04 1.96
C VAL A 53 0.89 -2.56 2.24
N ALA A 54 -0.36 -2.09 2.29
CA ALA A 54 -0.69 -0.70 2.58
C ALA A 54 -0.09 -0.24 3.91
N ARG A 55 -0.31 -1.01 4.98
CA ARG A 55 0.22 -0.68 6.32
C ARG A 55 1.74 -0.72 6.37
N ARG A 56 2.39 -1.64 5.64
CA ARG A 56 3.85 -1.66 5.51
C ARG A 56 4.36 -0.41 4.82
N LEU A 57 3.78 -0.02 3.68
CA LEU A 57 4.15 1.20 2.95
C LEU A 57 3.98 2.45 3.83
N VAL A 58 2.90 2.54 4.61
CA VAL A 58 2.69 3.63 5.57
C VAL A 58 3.83 3.67 6.60
N LYS A 59 4.16 2.53 7.22
CA LYS A 59 5.24 2.45 8.21
C LYS A 59 6.60 2.84 7.62
N GLU A 60 6.94 2.31 6.45
CA GLU A 60 8.22 2.59 5.77
C GLU A 60 8.36 4.08 5.40
N ASN A 61 7.29 4.69 4.88
CA ASN A 61 7.32 6.10 4.52
C ASN A 61 7.42 7.00 5.76
N ILE A 62 6.66 6.71 6.82
CA ILE A 62 6.76 7.45 8.09
C ILE A 62 8.17 7.32 8.68
N ALA A 63 8.73 6.10 8.71
CA ALA A 63 10.08 5.87 9.22
C ALA A 63 11.12 6.67 8.42
N LYS A 64 11.01 6.67 7.08
CA LYS A 64 11.86 7.48 6.20
C LYS A 64 11.75 8.97 6.51
N TRP A 65 10.55 9.49 6.77
CA TRP A 65 10.36 10.91 7.11
C TRP A 65 10.93 11.28 8.48
N LEU A 66 10.92 10.32 9.42
CA LEU A 66 11.50 10.49 10.75
C LEU A 66 13.00 10.17 10.81
N GLY A 67 13.60 9.69 9.72
CA GLY A 67 14.99 9.23 9.70
C GLY A 67 15.25 7.95 10.49
N ILE A 68 14.20 7.17 10.77
CA ILE A 68 14.26 5.91 11.54
C ILE A 68 14.53 4.76 10.58
N ARG A 69 15.41 3.83 10.97
CA ARG A 69 15.59 2.55 10.27
C ARG A 69 14.61 1.53 10.85
N LEU A 70 13.79 0.94 9.98
CA LEU A 70 12.96 -0.19 10.37
C LEU A 70 13.83 -1.46 10.37
N GLU A 71 13.85 -2.17 11.50
CA GLU A 71 14.45 -3.49 11.57
C GLU A 71 13.61 -4.47 10.75
N LYS A 72 14.26 -5.30 9.93
CA LYS A 72 13.57 -6.34 9.17
C LYS A 72 13.13 -7.43 10.15
N SER A 73 11.82 -7.69 10.24
CA SER A 73 11.35 -8.88 10.97
C SER A 73 11.72 -10.12 10.15
N SER A 74 12.30 -11.12 10.82
CA SER A 74 12.83 -12.37 10.23
C SER A 74 11.77 -13.32 9.66
N ASN A 75 10.53 -12.87 9.44
CA ASN A 75 9.40 -13.70 8.99
C ASN A 75 8.77 -13.26 7.63
N GLU A 76 9.35 -12.31 6.89
CA GLU A 76 8.75 -11.77 5.64
C GLU A 76 9.40 -12.28 4.32
N GLU A 77 10.07 -13.43 4.31
CA GLU A 77 10.73 -13.98 3.11
C GLU A 77 9.82 -14.89 2.24
N ALA A 78 8.51 -14.60 2.15
CA ALA A 78 7.59 -15.49 1.42
C ALA A 78 6.47 -14.79 0.61
N ALA A 79 6.62 -13.50 0.27
CA ALA A 79 5.62 -12.84 -0.58
C ALA A 79 6.24 -11.90 -1.63
N ASP A 80 7.09 -12.49 -2.49
CA ASP A 80 7.36 -11.96 -3.82
C ASP A 80 6.69 -12.85 -4.86
N PRO A 81 5.58 -12.40 -5.47
CA PRO A 81 5.23 -12.79 -6.82
C PRO A 81 5.35 -11.54 -7.70
N LYS A 82 6.47 -11.46 -8.43
CA LYS A 82 6.62 -10.86 -9.77
C LYS A 82 5.32 -10.22 -10.26
N HIS A 83 5.23 -8.91 -10.10
CA HIS A 83 4.09 -8.14 -10.58
C HIS A 83 3.99 -8.29 -12.11
N GLU A 84 2.94 -9.00 -12.51
CA GLU A 84 2.40 -9.22 -13.86
C GLU A 84 2.66 -8.05 -14.82
N GLU A 85 3.74 -8.16 -15.57
CA GLU A 85 3.91 -7.49 -16.85
C GLU A 85 3.66 -8.55 -17.93
N GLN A 86 2.39 -8.72 -18.32
CA GLN A 86 1.90 -9.26 -19.61
C GLN A 86 0.41 -9.64 -19.50
N GLN A 87 -0.47 -8.66 -19.68
CA GLN A 87 -1.83 -8.90 -20.18
C GLN A 87 -2.34 -7.63 -20.86
N GLN A 88 -1.69 -7.31 -21.99
CA GLN A 88 -2.18 -6.37 -23.01
C GLN A 88 -1.62 -6.82 -24.37
N LYS A 89 -1.86 -8.08 -24.71
CA LYS A 89 -1.88 -8.59 -26.08
C LYS A 89 -2.83 -9.78 -26.13
N GLN A 90 -4.10 -9.47 -26.38
CA GLN A 90 -5.05 -10.27 -27.15
C GLN A 90 -6.11 -9.31 -27.68
#